data_AF-A0A3R7E4L5-F1
#
_entry.id   AF-A0A3R7E4L5-F1
#
_cell.length_a   1.000
_cell.length_b   1.000
_cell.length_c   1.000
_cell.angle_alpha   90.00
_cell.angle_beta   90.00
_cell.angle_gamma   90.00
#
_symmetry.space_group_name_H-M   'P 1'
#
loop_
_entity.id
_entity.type
_entity.pdbx_description
1 polymer ?
#
loop_
_entity_poly.entity_id
_entity_poly.type
_entity_poly.pdbx_seq_one_letter_code
_entity_poly.pdbx_strand_id
1 'polypeptide(L)'
;MVLFSANCFNSSTIGMSPNETISVASTYPNQSGYDEWIPIVQRHYHPKLDEMNQEYDVVVVKLKTPSRYPPVKIHWGDMDPGINVGVNGWILSQPERPAFQPNMTLLDNDDCQERMNDAAPPSFTICDSIQCAWNSDNAKCAEYTSGPREEVLLNGPLVVVLNGKDHLIGISLAPGHCSPLPYMYTRLSTMRDFIEPFVSEI
;
A
#
# COMPACT_ATOMS: atom_id res chain seq x y z
N MET A 1 -12.02 -2.08 -10.55
CA MET A 1 -10.75 -2.79 -10.28
C MET A 1 -10.23 -2.37 -8.91
N VAL A 2 -9.36 -3.15 -8.30
CA VAL A 2 -8.65 -2.79 -7.05
C VAL A 2 -7.16 -3.00 -7.26
N LEU A 3 -6.34 -2.09 -6.74
CA LEU A 3 -4.89 -2.17 -6.84
C LEU A 3 -4.30 -2.67 -5.53
N PHE A 4 -3.36 -3.60 -5.62
CA PHE A 4 -2.64 -4.18 -4.48
C PHE A 4 -1.18 -4.39 -4.86
N SER A 5 -0.32 -4.60 -3.88
CA SER A 5 0.98 -5.22 -4.10
C SER A 5 0.76 -6.67 -4.55
N ALA A 6 1.56 -7.13 -5.50
CA ALA A 6 1.53 -8.52 -5.94
C ALA A 6 1.91 -9.48 -4.81
N ASN A 7 2.83 -9.07 -3.93
CA ASN A 7 3.25 -9.83 -2.75
C ASN A 7 2.08 -10.19 -1.81
N CYS A 8 0.99 -9.41 -1.79
CA CYS A 8 -0.23 -9.77 -1.04
C CYS A 8 -0.85 -11.11 -1.48
N PHE A 9 -0.54 -11.58 -2.69
CA PHE A 9 -1.13 -12.77 -3.29
C PHE A 9 -0.12 -13.85 -3.67
N ASN A 10 1.18 -13.61 -3.43
CA ASN A 10 2.26 -14.41 -4.00
C ASN A 10 2.91 -15.39 -3.02
N SER A 11 2.42 -15.50 -1.78
CA SER A 11 2.90 -16.56 -0.91
C SER A 11 2.50 -17.90 -1.54
N SER A 12 3.46 -18.82 -1.64
CA SER A 12 3.28 -20.21 -2.09
C SER A 12 2.26 -21.03 -1.27
N THR A 13 1.56 -20.39 -0.34
CA THR A 13 0.49 -20.90 0.51
C THR A 13 -0.91 -20.37 0.14
N ILE A 14 -1.02 -19.33 -0.70
CA ILE A 14 -2.30 -18.75 -1.15
C ILE A 14 -2.44 -19.01 -2.66
N GLY A 15 -2.55 -20.29 -3.03
CA GLY A 15 -3.23 -20.62 -4.28
C GLY A 15 -4.63 -20.02 -4.22
N MET A 16 -5.14 -19.46 -5.33
CA MET A 16 -6.46 -18.81 -5.40
C MET A 16 -7.49 -19.67 -4.67
N SER A 17 -7.82 -19.30 -3.42
CA SER A 17 -8.92 -19.94 -2.74
C SER A 17 -10.17 -19.47 -3.47
N PRO A 18 -11.07 -20.38 -3.88
CA PRO A 18 -12.29 -20.01 -4.60
C PRO A 18 -13.22 -19.06 -3.81
N ASN A 19 -12.87 -18.77 -2.55
CA ASN A 19 -13.61 -17.92 -1.63
C ASN A 19 -12.90 -16.59 -1.31
N GLU A 20 -11.84 -16.22 -2.03
CA GLU A 20 -11.18 -14.94 -1.80
C GLU A 20 -12.09 -13.77 -2.18
N THR A 21 -12.22 -12.85 -1.23
CA THR A 21 -13.08 -11.68 -1.33
C THR A 21 -12.28 -10.46 -0.90
N ILE A 22 -12.59 -9.32 -1.50
CA ILE A 22 -12.12 -8.02 -1.02
C ILE A 22 -13.26 -7.38 -0.25
N SER A 23 -12.95 -6.91 0.95
CA SER A 23 -13.88 -6.08 1.71
C SER A 23 -13.65 -4.60 1.37
N VAL A 24 -14.73 -3.89 1.03
CA VAL A 24 -14.70 -2.46 0.69
C VAL A 24 -15.47 -1.66 1.73
N ALA A 25 -14.88 -0.54 2.18
CA ALA A 25 -15.40 0.34 3.24
C ALA A 25 -15.48 -0.30 4.64
N SER A 26 -14.60 -1.27 4.93
CA SER A 26 -14.40 -1.74 6.29
C SER A 26 -13.82 -0.64 7.17
N THR A 27 -14.38 -0.45 8.36
CA THR A 27 -13.81 0.44 9.37
C THR A 27 -12.84 -0.31 10.28
N TYR A 28 -13.11 -1.58 10.58
CA TYR A 28 -12.33 -2.41 11.50
C TYR A 28 -11.84 -3.66 10.76
N PRO A 29 -10.67 -4.21 11.12
CA PRO A 29 -10.24 -5.48 10.56
C PRO A 29 -11.11 -6.60 11.16
N ASN A 30 -11.64 -7.49 10.32
CA ASN A 30 -12.42 -8.67 10.70
C ASN A 30 -13.76 -8.41 11.41
N GLN A 31 -14.30 -7.18 11.37
CA GLN A 31 -15.68 -6.94 11.79
C GLN A 31 -16.55 -6.64 10.57
N SER A 32 -17.69 -7.33 10.48
CA SER A 32 -18.69 -7.07 9.44
C SER A 32 -19.59 -5.90 9.83
N GLY A 33 -19.95 -5.08 8.85
CA GLY A 33 -20.77 -3.87 9.01
C GLY A 33 -21.31 -3.35 7.69
N TYR A 34 -20.96 -2.11 7.33
CA TYR A 34 -21.32 -1.46 6.05
C TYR A 34 -20.44 -1.90 4.87
N ASP A 35 -19.60 -2.89 5.08
CA ASP A 35 -18.60 -3.32 4.14
C ASP A 35 -19.17 -4.28 3.09
N GLU A 36 -18.68 -4.16 1.86
CA GLU A 36 -19.05 -5.04 0.76
C GLU A 36 -17.99 -6.11 0.59
N TRP A 37 -18.36 -7.38 0.71
CA TRP A 37 -17.50 -8.52 0.46
C TRP A 37 -17.68 -8.99 -0.97
N ILE A 38 -16.74 -8.65 -1.85
CA ILE A 38 -16.86 -8.89 -3.28
C ILE A 38 -15.83 -9.93 -3.73
N PRO A 39 -16.25 -11.06 -4.35
CA PRO A 39 -15.32 -12.08 -4.80
C PRO A 39 -14.33 -11.55 -5.85
N ILE A 40 -13.10 -12.05 -5.78
CA ILE A 40 -12.08 -11.83 -6.80
C ILE A 40 -12.33 -12.81 -7.96
N VAL A 41 -12.28 -12.32 -9.20
CA VAL A 41 -12.44 -13.17 -10.40
C VAL A 41 -11.21 -13.23 -11.27
N GLN A 42 -10.32 -12.23 -11.18
CA GLN A 42 -9.10 -12.20 -11.97
C GLN A 42 -8.03 -11.33 -11.30
N ARG A 43 -6.77 -11.70 -11.53
CA ARG A 43 -5.58 -10.94 -11.13
C ARG A 43 -4.73 -10.72 -12.37
N HIS A 44 -4.25 -9.49 -12.55
CA HIS A 44 -3.30 -9.14 -13.60
C HIS A 44 -2.04 -8.61 -12.91
N TYR A 45 -0.98 -9.41 -12.94
CA TYR A 45 0.31 -9.04 -12.36
C TYR A 45 1.10 -8.19 -13.35
N HIS A 46 1.90 -7.25 -12.85
CA HIS A 46 2.79 -6.48 -13.71
C HIS A 46 3.75 -7.44 -14.44
N PRO A 47 3.92 -7.35 -15.78
CA PRO A 47 4.74 -8.30 -16.53
C PRO A 47 6.24 -8.21 -16.21
N LYS A 48 6.67 -7.11 -15.60
CA LYS A 48 8.05 -6.89 -15.11
C LYS A 48 8.19 -7.06 -13.58
N LEU A 49 7.22 -7.68 -12.92
CA LEU A 49 7.31 -7.95 -11.48
C LEU A 49 8.63 -8.64 -11.14
N ASP A 50 9.43 -8.02 -10.28
CA ASP A 50 10.64 -8.60 -9.71
C ASP A 50 10.43 -8.76 -8.20
N GLU A 51 10.11 -9.98 -7.77
CA GLU A 51 9.88 -10.29 -6.37
C GLU A 51 11.13 -10.15 -5.50
N MET A 52 12.31 -10.35 -6.08
CA MET A 52 13.58 -10.30 -5.34
C MET A 52 13.93 -8.86 -4.98
N ASN A 53 13.76 -7.94 -5.93
CA ASN A 53 14.05 -6.52 -5.75
C ASN A 53 12.81 -5.69 -5.37
N GLN A 54 11.64 -6.32 -5.29
CA GLN A 54 10.33 -5.68 -5.08
C GLN A 54 10.01 -4.59 -6.11
N GLU A 55 10.57 -4.68 -7.32
CA GLU A 55 10.28 -3.75 -8.40
C GLU A 55 8.99 -4.16 -9.14
N TYR A 56 8.23 -3.15 -9.56
CA TYR A 56 6.95 -3.34 -10.22
C TYR A 56 5.97 -4.23 -9.44
N ASP A 57 6.01 -4.17 -8.11
CA ASP A 57 5.14 -4.92 -7.19
C ASP A 57 3.73 -4.35 -7.19
N VAL A 58 2.98 -4.65 -8.25
CA VAL A 58 1.58 -4.29 -8.42
C VAL A 58 0.81 -5.39 -9.11
N VAL A 59 -0.41 -5.60 -8.62
CA VAL A 59 -1.42 -6.44 -9.24
C VAL A 59 -2.73 -5.68 -9.35
N VAL A 60 -3.37 -5.77 -10.52
CA VAL A 60 -4.72 -5.28 -10.75
C VAL A 60 -5.71 -6.41 -10.52
N VAL A 61 -6.60 -6.22 -9.57
CA VAL A 61 -7.61 -7.20 -9.18
C VAL A 61 -8.97 -6.83 -9.77
N LYS A 62 -9.55 -7.78 -10.51
CA LYS A 62 -10.92 -7.69 -11.01
C LYS A 62 -11.88 -8.32 -10.02
N LEU A 63 -12.84 -7.51 -9.58
CA LEU A 63 -13.95 -7.92 -8.73
C LEU A 63 -15.07 -8.54 -9.56
N LYS A 64 -15.82 -9.48 -8.96
CA LYS A 64 -16.99 -10.11 -9.60
C LYS A 64 -18.08 -9.10 -9.96
N THR A 65 -18.28 -8.10 -9.10
CA THR A 65 -19.21 -6.99 -9.30
C THR A 65 -18.52 -5.67 -8.96
N PRO A 66 -18.91 -4.53 -9.58
CA PRO A 66 -18.47 -3.23 -9.12
C PRO A 66 -18.87 -2.99 -7.65
N SER A 67 -18.04 -2.27 -6.90
CA SER A 67 -18.43 -1.78 -5.57
C SER A 67 -19.37 -0.58 -5.69
N ARG A 68 -20.25 -0.38 -4.70
CA ARG A 68 -21.06 0.84 -4.59
C ARG A 68 -20.25 2.07 -4.15
N TYR A 69 -19.07 1.87 -3.59
CA TYR A 69 -18.20 2.95 -3.14
C TYR A 69 -17.37 3.49 -4.30
N PRO A 70 -17.27 4.82 -4.46
CA PRO A 70 -16.50 5.41 -5.53
C PRO A 70 -15.00 5.10 -5.34
N PRO A 71 -14.26 4.84 -6.43
CA PRO A 71 -12.83 4.63 -6.35
C PRO A 71 -12.09 5.94 -6.00
N VAL A 72 -10.93 5.81 -5.35
CA VAL A 72 -9.98 6.91 -5.20
C VAL A 72 -9.40 7.28 -6.57
N LYS A 73 -9.13 8.57 -6.80
CA LYS A 73 -8.48 9.02 -8.03
C LYS A 73 -7.02 8.63 -8.01
N ILE A 74 -6.46 8.25 -9.16
CA ILE A 74 -5.01 8.05 -9.29
C ILE A 74 -4.38 9.37 -9.75
N HIS A 75 -3.26 9.73 -9.13
CA HIS A 75 -2.39 10.79 -9.64
C HIS A 75 -1.19 10.14 -10.34
N TRP A 76 -1.05 10.41 -11.64
CA TRP A 76 -0.02 9.80 -12.49
C TRP A 76 1.29 10.58 -12.56
N GLY A 77 1.34 11.80 -12.04
CA GLY A 77 2.57 12.58 -11.98
C GLY A 77 3.44 12.18 -10.79
N ASP A 78 4.72 12.53 -10.88
CA ASP A 78 5.60 12.50 -9.71
C ASP A 78 5.22 13.59 -8.73
N MET A 79 5.41 13.29 -7.45
CA MET A 79 5.24 14.23 -6.35
C MET A 79 6.60 14.73 -5.89
N ASP A 80 6.66 16.02 -5.57
CA ASP A 80 7.86 16.61 -4.98
C ASP A 80 8.11 16.01 -3.59
N PRO A 81 9.36 15.66 -3.24
CA PRO A 81 9.74 15.29 -1.89
C PRO A 81 9.39 16.36 -0.85
N GLY A 82 9.20 15.95 0.40
CA GLY A 82 8.92 16.84 1.53
C GLY A 82 7.43 17.15 1.74
N ILE A 83 6.54 16.74 0.84
CA ILE A 83 5.09 16.93 1.02
C ILE A 83 4.51 15.97 2.06
N ASN A 84 3.39 16.39 2.66
CA ASN A 84 2.59 15.53 3.53
C ASN A 84 1.75 14.55 2.72
N VAL A 85 1.85 13.27 3.08
CA VAL A 85 1.11 12.16 2.50
C VAL A 85 0.43 11.37 3.62
N GLY A 86 -0.68 10.72 3.30
CA GLY A 86 -1.42 9.88 4.22
C GLY A 86 -1.26 8.40 3.85
N VAL A 87 -1.19 7.54 4.86
CA VAL A 87 -1.23 6.09 4.66
C VAL A 87 -2.47 5.57 5.35
N ASN A 88 -3.42 4.97 4.64
CA ASN A 88 -4.59 4.38 5.30
C ASN A 88 -4.28 2.94 5.73
N GLY A 89 -4.75 2.49 6.88
CA GLY A 89 -4.54 1.09 7.29
C GLY A 89 -5.15 0.73 8.64
N TRP A 90 -4.89 -0.51 9.07
CA TRP A 90 -5.29 -1.02 10.38
C TRP A 90 -4.08 -1.49 11.17
N ILE A 91 -4.22 -1.49 12.49
CA ILE A 91 -3.32 -2.20 13.39
C ILE A 91 -3.97 -3.57 13.63
N LEU A 92 -3.46 -4.64 13.01
CA LEU A 92 -4.14 -5.93 13.05
C LEU A 92 -4.18 -6.56 14.45
N SER A 93 -3.22 -6.25 15.33
CA SER A 93 -3.30 -6.68 16.74
C SER A 93 -4.28 -5.89 17.60
N GLN A 94 -4.85 -4.82 17.06
CA GLN A 94 -5.84 -3.99 17.74
C GLN A 94 -7.10 -3.92 16.88
N PRO A 95 -7.79 -5.06 16.66
CA PRO A 95 -8.92 -5.13 15.74
C PRO A 95 -10.14 -4.32 16.21
N GLU A 96 -10.13 -3.86 17.45
CA GLU A 96 -11.09 -2.90 18.00
C GLU A 96 -10.81 -1.45 17.61
N ARG A 97 -9.62 -1.14 17.05
CA ARG A 97 -9.29 0.20 16.56
C ARG A 97 -9.74 0.39 15.11
N PRO A 98 -10.36 1.53 14.79
CA PRO A 98 -10.76 1.83 13.42
C PRO A 98 -9.53 2.04 12.54
N ALA A 99 -9.74 1.96 11.22
CA ALA A 99 -8.76 2.38 10.23
C ALA A 99 -8.26 3.79 10.57
N PHE A 100 -6.96 4.00 10.43
CA PHE A 100 -6.30 5.26 10.76
C PHE A 100 -5.41 5.70 9.60
N GLN A 101 -5.17 7.02 9.55
CA GLN A 101 -4.37 7.66 8.50
C GLN A 101 -3.26 8.50 9.14
N PRO A 102 -2.08 7.92 9.45
CA PRO A 102 -0.94 8.70 9.85
C PRO A 102 -0.50 9.62 8.71
N ASN A 103 -0.17 10.86 9.06
CA ASN A 103 0.55 11.76 8.18
C ASN A 103 2.03 11.35 8.15
N MET A 104 2.56 11.22 6.95
CA MET A 104 3.97 10.98 6.69
C MET A 104 4.50 12.06 5.75
N THR A 105 5.82 12.16 5.66
CA THR A 105 6.51 12.98 4.69
C THR A 105 7.03 12.08 3.57
N LEU A 106 6.78 12.47 2.32
CA LEU A 106 7.37 11.81 1.17
C LEU A 106 8.88 12.12 1.13
N LEU A 107 9.71 11.09 0.99
CA LEU A 107 11.16 11.25 0.86
C LEU A 107 11.57 11.23 -0.60
N ASP A 108 12.69 11.88 -0.93
CA ASP A 108 13.40 11.56 -2.15
C ASP A 108 14.09 10.18 -2.02
N ASN A 109 14.51 9.62 -3.15
CA ASN A 109 15.07 8.28 -3.18
C ASN A 109 16.45 8.20 -2.52
N ASP A 110 17.25 9.27 -2.56
CA ASP A 110 18.59 9.30 -1.94
C ASP A 110 18.47 9.32 -0.41
N ASP A 111 17.62 10.20 0.13
CA ASP A 111 17.26 10.25 1.55
C ASP A 111 16.66 8.92 2.03
N CYS A 112 15.82 8.28 1.20
CA CYS A 112 15.30 6.96 1.52
C CYS A 112 16.41 5.90 1.57
N GLN A 113 17.28 5.87 0.57
CA GLN A 113 18.37 4.91 0.49
C GLN A 113 19.34 5.06 1.67
N GLU A 114 19.70 6.29 2.04
CA GLU A 114 20.55 6.57 3.20
C GLU A 114 19.93 6.01 4.49
N ARG A 115 18.65 6.29 4.74
CA ARG A 115 17.93 5.79 5.92
C ARG A 115 17.80 4.26 5.94
N MET A 116 17.63 3.64 4.78
CA MET A 116 17.57 2.18 4.67
C MET A 116 18.95 1.55 4.96
N ASN A 117 20.02 2.16 4.47
CA ASN A 117 21.40 1.70 4.71
C ASN A 117 21.82 1.82 6.18
N ASP A 118 21.29 2.81 6.91
CA ASP A 118 21.61 3.01 8.32
C ASP A 118 21.08 1.90 9.24
N ALA A 119 19.98 1.23 8.88
CA ALA A 119 19.32 0.25 9.76
C ALA A 119 19.58 -1.22 9.41
N ALA A 120 20.03 -1.53 8.19
CA ALA A 120 20.36 -2.88 7.76
C ALA A 120 21.51 -2.84 6.73
N PRO A 121 22.36 -3.88 6.67
CA PRO A 121 23.38 -3.96 5.62
C PRO A 121 22.74 -3.80 4.22
N PRO A 122 23.45 -3.22 3.24
CA PRO A 122 22.88 -2.78 1.98
C PRO A 122 22.51 -3.97 1.10
N SER A 123 21.28 -4.47 1.26
CA SER A 123 20.71 -5.49 0.37
C SER A 123 19.55 -4.99 -0.47
N PHE A 124 19.04 -3.78 -0.20
CA PHE A 124 17.89 -3.22 -0.89
C PHE A 124 18.24 -1.88 -1.56
N THR A 125 18.03 -1.81 -2.88
CA THR A 125 18.26 -0.60 -3.68
C THR A 125 16.92 0.08 -3.94
N ILE A 126 16.83 1.38 -3.64
CA ILE A 126 15.65 2.20 -3.93
C ILE A 126 15.67 2.59 -5.40
N CYS A 127 15.04 1.77 -6.24
CA CYS A 127 14.88 2.01 -7.67
C CYS A 127 13.85 3.11 -7.98
N ASP A 128 13.84 3.64 -9.20
CA ASP A 128 12.90 4.68 -9.64
C ASP A 128 11.43 4.26 -9.51
N SER A 129 11.12 2.97 -9.62
CA SER A 129 9.77 2.43 -9.43
C SER A 129 9.30 2.40 -7.97
N ILE A 130 10.17 2.79 -7.03
CA ILE A 130 9.92 2.81 -5.60
C ILE A 130 9.93 4.26 -5.13
N GLN A 131 9.07 4.56 -4.16
CA GLN A 131 9.07 5.82 -3.41
C GLN A 131 8.88 5.52 -1.93
N CYS A 132 9.34 6.43 -1.08
CA CYS A 132 9.32 6.20 0.36
C CYS A 132 8.54 7.29 1.11
N ALA A 133 7.86 6.89 2.17
CA ALA A 133 7.22 7.81 3.09
C ALA A 133 7.70 7.51 4.52
N TRP A 134 7.92 8.57 5.29
CA TRP A 134 8.46 8.44 6.64
C TRP A 134 7.93 9.54 7.56
N ASN A 135 7.78 9.24 8.83
CA ASN A 135 7.66 10.25 9.88
C ASN A 135 8.47 9.80 11.11
N SER A 136 8.77 10.74 12.00
CA SER A 136 9.48 10.46 13.25
C SER A 136 8.67 9.63 14.25
N ASP A 137 7.35 9.52 14.06
CA ASP A 137 6.45 8.78 14.94
C ASP A 137 6.30 7.30 14.54
N ASN A 138 6.82 6.89 13.39
CA ASN A 138 6.89 5.50 12.95
C ASN A 138 7.76 4.67 13.92
N ALA A 139 8.81 5.28 14.47
CA ALA A 139 9.61 4.68 15.54
C ALA A 139 8.79 4.49 16.84
N LYS A 140 7.75 5.32 17.05
CA LYS A 140 6.87 5.28 18.22
C LYS A 140 5.60 4.47 18.00
N CYS A 141 5.36 3.89 16.83
CA CYS A 141 4.16 3.06 16.67
C CYS A 141 4.20 1.80 17.54
N ALA A 142 5.40 1.39 17.99
CA ALA A 142 5.58 0.41 19.06
C ALA A 142 5.01 0.86 20.42
N GLU A 143 4.88 2.16 20.68
CA GLU A 143 4.22 2.70 21.90
C GLU A 143 2.69 2.68 21.77
N TYR A 144 2.16 2.77 20.53
CA TYR A 144 0.72 2.61 20.27
C TYR A 144 0.26 1.16 20.33
N THR A 145 1.19 0.20 20.24
CA THR A 145 0.95 -1.24 20.36
C THR A 145 1.45 -1.78 21.69
N SER A 146 0.55 -2.24 22.56
CA SER A 146 0.90 -3.03 23.74
C SER A 146 1.34 -4.47 23.41
N GLY A 147 1.63 -4.77 22.13
CA GLY A 147 1.98 -6.09 21.59
C GLY A 147 3.35 -6.08 20.88
N PRO A 148 3.87 -7.25 20.46
CA PRO A 148 5.13 -7.34 19.74
C PRO A 148 5.15 -6.47 18.48
N ARG A 149 6.34 -5.92 18.14
CA ARG A 149 6.57 -4.94 17.04
C ARG A 149 6.09 -5.40 15.65
N GLU A 150 5.81 -6.69 15.49
CA GLU A 150 5.42 -7.35 14.24
C GLU A 150 3.95 -7.08 13.83
N GLU A 151 3.15 -6.39 14.67
CA GLU A 151 1.69 -6.44 14.54
C GLU A 151 0.99 -5.20 13.96
N VAL A 152 1.75 -4.13 13.67
CA VAL A 152 1.23 -3.02 12.86
C VAL A 152 1.42 -3.38 11.40
N LEU A 153 0.36 -3.26 10.60
CA LEU A 153 0.40 -3.42 9.15
C LEU A 153 -0.05 -2.10 8.50
N LEU A 154 0.90 -1.20 8.28
CA LEU A 154 0.66 -0.04 7.42
C LEU A 154 0.76 -0.47 5.95
N ASN A 155 -0.26 -1.19 5.48
CA ASN A 155 -0.25 -1.85 4.16
C ASN A 155 -1.19 -1.21 3.16
N GLY A 156 -1.84 -0.11 3.52
CA GLY A 156 -2.81 0.50 2.64
C GLY A 156 -2.21 1.55 1.71
N PRO A 157 -3.07 2.19 0.92
CA PRO A 157 -2.66 3.09 -0.14
C PRO A 157 -1.91 4.31 0.40
N LEU A 158 -0.88 4.74 -0.31
CA LEU A 158 -0.24 6.04 -0.12
C LEU A 158 -1.04 7.09 -0.90
N VAL A 159 -1.55 8.08 -0.19
CA VAL A 159 -2.41 9.12 -0.76
C VAL A 159 -1.89 10.53 -0.47
N VAL A 160 -2.22 11.45 -1.37
CA VAL A 160 -2.03 12.89 -1.21
C VAL A 160 -3.36 13.61 -1.38
N VAL A 161 -3.59 14.67 -0.60
CA VAL A 161 -4.80 15.49 -0.72
C VAL A 161 -4.55 16.61 -1.73
N LEU A 162 -5.16 16.53 -2.90
CA LEU A 162 -5.11 17.58 -3.93
C LEU A 162 -6.51 18.16 -4.12
N ASN A 163 -6.63 19.48 -4.00
CA ASN A 163 -7.91 20.20 -4.12
C ASN A 163 -9.00 19.63 -3.19
N GLY A 164 -8.61 19.27 -1.97
CA GLY A 164 -9.51 18.70 -0.95
C GLY A 164 -9.99 17.27 -1.24
N LYS A 165 -9.31 16.52 -2.13
CA LYS A 165 -9.64 15.13 -2.44
C LYS A 165 -8.40 14.25 -2.41
N ASP A 166 -8.56 13.04 -1.89
CA ASP A 166 -7.53 12.02 -1.90
C ASP A 166 -7.20 11.57 -3.32
N HIS A 167 -5.91 11.51 -3.60
CA HIS A 167 -5.35 10.92 -4.81
C HIS A 167 -4.34 9.85 -4.41
N LEU A 168 -4.50 8.67 -4.98
CA LEU A 168 -3.57 7.57 -4.85
C LEU A 168 -2.29 7.87 -5.64
N ILE A 169 -1.16 7.78 -4.95
CA ILE A 169 0.18 7.97 -5.54
C ILE A 169 1.07 6.75 -5.37
N GLY A 170 0.74 5.82 -4.46
CA GLY A 170 1.54 4.63 -4.22
C GLY A 170 0.79 3.45 -3.62
N ILE A 171 1.35 2.26 -3.80
CA ILE A 171 0.85 0.98 -3.29
C ILE A 171 1.94 0.37 -2.40
N SER A 172 1.61 -0.04 -1.17
CA SER A 172 2.61 -0.57 -0.23
C SER A 172 3.30 -1.81 -0.80
N LEU A 173 4.64 -1.86 -0.80
CA LEU A 173 5.44 -3.00 -1.32
C LEU A 173 5.45 -4.21 -0.39
N ALA A 174 5.32 -3.95 0.90
CA ALA A 174 5.41 -4.99 1.91
C ALA A 174 4.45 -4.71 3.05
N PRO A 175 4.10 -5.76 3.83
CA PRO A 175 3.57 -5.54 5.14
C PRO A 175 4.54 -4.69 5.97
N GLY A 176 4.14 -3.46 6.24
CA GLY A 176 4.97 -2.51 6.97
C GLY A 176 4.84 -2.74 8.46
N HIS A 177 5.89 -3.22 9.12
CA HIS A 177 5.96 -3.31 10.58
C HIS A 177 6.40 -1.99 11.21
N CYS A 178 6.13 -1.83 12.51
CA CYS A 178 6.67 -0.71 13.27
C CYS A 178 8.19 -0.68 13.22
N SER A 179 8.71 0.25 12.42
CA SER A 179 10.12 0.36 12.13
C SER A 179 10.53 1.83 12.11
N PRO A 180 11.76 2.16 12.56
CA PRO A 180 12.33 3.47 12.29
C PRO A 180 12.62 3.69 10.79
N LEU A 181 12.55 2.63 9.98
CA LEU A 181 12.76 2.69 8.53
C LEU A 181 11.61 3.38 7.79
N PRO A 182 11.90 4.00 6.63
CA PRO A 182 10.86 4.43 5.70
C PRO A 182 9.96 3.27 5.26
N TYR A 183 8.68 3.58 5.06
CA TYR A 183 7.77 2.67 4.35
C TYR A 183 7.96 2.85 2.84
N MET A 184 8.00 1.73 2.13
CA MET A 184 8.25 1.70 0.70
C MET A 184 6.98 1.38 -0.08
N TYR A 185 6.80 2.10 -1.18
CA TYR A 185 5.62 2.01 -2.03
C TYR A 185 6.03 1.90 -3.49
N THR A 186 5.30 1.10 -4.27
CA THR A 186 5.31 1.17 -5.72
C THR A 186 4.92 2.58 -6.15
N ARG A 187 5.75 3.21 -6.98
CA ARG A 187 5.55 4.56 -7.50
C ARG A 187 4.59 4.55 -8.70
N LEU A 188 3.37 5.06 -8.53
CA LEU A 188 2.34 4.94 -9.58
C LEU A 188 2.64 5.70 -10.87
N SER A 189 3.43 6.77 -10.82
CA SER A 189 3.88 7.49 -12.03
C SER A 189 4.64 6.57 -13.00
N THR A 190 5.35 5.57 -12.47
CA THR A 190 6.11 4.58 -13.26
C THR A 190 5.26 3.38 -13.71
N MET A 191 4.00 3.30 -13.29
CA MET A 191 3.11 2.14 -13.52
C MET A 191 1.94 2.47 -14.45
N ARG A 192 1.86 3.70 -14.98
CA ARG A 192 0.71 4.17 -15.76
C ARG A 192 0.39 3.28 -16.94
N ASP A 193 1.38 2.95 -17.76
CA ASP A 193 1.19 2.15 -18.98
C ASP A 193 0.57 0.77 -18.69
N PHE A 194 0.85 0.21 -17.52
CA PHE A 194 0.28 -1.06 -17.07
C PHE A 194 -1.13 -0.88 -16.47
N ILE A 195 -1.32 0.09 -15.58
CA ILE A 195 -2.56 0.22 -14.79
C ILE A 195 -3.68 0.93 -15.56
N GLU A 196 -3.36 1.99 -16.29
CA GLU A 196 -4.33 2.87 -16.96
C GLU A 196 -5.33 2.11 -17.86
N PRO A 197 -4.92 1.11 -18.66
CA PRO A 197 -5.86 0.31 -19.45
C PRO A 197 -6.97 -0.36 -18.64
N PHE A 198 -6.75 -0.69 -17.38
CA PHE A 198 -7.74 -1.36 -16.53
C PHE A 198 -8.70 -0.40 -15.81
N VAL A 199 -8.33 0.88 -15.68
CA VAL A 199 -9.06 1.86 -14.88
C VAL A 199 -9.67 2.99 -15.70
N SER A 200 -9.22 3.17 -16.95
CA SER A 200 -9.79 4.11 -17.92
C SER A 200 -10.97 3.55 -18.72
N GLU A 201 -11.20 2.23 -18.67
CA GLU A 201 -12.33 1.55 -19.32
C GLU A 201 -13.63 1.57 -18.48
N ILE A 202 -13.71 2.40 -17.43
CA ILE A 202 -14.85 2.48 -16.50
C ILE A 202 -15.64 3.77 -16.73
#